data_AF-A0A9X1C4J1-F1
#
_entry.id   AF-A0A9X1C4J1-F1
#
_cell.length_a   1.000
_cell.length_b   1.000
_cell.length_c   1.000
_cell.angle_alpha   90.00
_cell.angle_beta   90.00
_cell.angle_gamma   90.00
#
_symmetry.space_group_name_H-M   'P 1'
#
loop_
_entity.id
_entity.type
_entity.pdbx_description
1 polymer ?
#
loop_
_entity_poly.entity_id
_entity_poly.type
_entity_poly.pdbx_seq_one_letter_code
_entity_poly.pdbx_strand_id
1 'polypeptide(L)' 'MPSPEYSLPDTLERIYENQLALEAAIMELTLWAEDSDTTNIGENIRGALETISENAGHIKQGLARLRRNTES' A
#
# COMPACT_ATOMS: atom_id res chain seq x y z
N MET A 1 -15.55 -25.38 12.19
CA MET A 1 -14.81 -25.17 10.93
C MET A 1 -13.53 -24.46 11.31
N PRO A 2 -12.33 -25.03 11.12
CA PRO A 2 -11.13 -24.23 11.25
C PRO A 2 -11.22 -23.11 10.20
N SER A 3 -10.91 -21.88 10.61
CA SER A 3 -10.73 -20.76 9.69
C SER A 3 -9.75 -21.20 8.59
N PRO A 4 -10.00 -20.93 7.29
CA PRO A 4 -8.94 -21.13 6.30
C PRO A 4 -7.77 -20.26 6.75
N GLU A 5 -6.67 -20.88 7.18
CA GLU A 5 -5.44 -20.15 7.49
C GLU A 5 -5.00 -19.47 6.20
N TYR A 6 -5.11 -18.15 6.16
CA TYR A 6 -4.65 -17.38 5.01
C TYR A 6 -3.16 -17.66 4.82
N SER A 7 -2.78 -18.00 3.58
CA SER A 7 -1.37 -18.21 3.29
C SER A 7 -0.62 -16.88 3.43
N LEU A 8 0.68 -16.94 3.71
CA LEU A 8 1.52 -15.75 3.76
C LEU A 8 1.46 -14.97 2.41
N PRO A 9 1.55 -15.61 1.23
CA PRO A 9 1.34 -14.92 -0.05
C PRO A 9 -0.01 -14.21 -0.16
N ASP A 10 -1.12 -14.86 0.22
CA ASP A 10 -2.47 -14.26 0.11
C ASP A 10 -2.60 -13.05 1.04
N THR A 11 -2.04 -13.15 2.25
CA THR A 11 -2.05 -12.04 3.22
C THR A 11 -1.23 -10.86 2.68
N LEU A 12 -0.05 -11.11 2.12
CA LEU A 12 0.81 -10.06 1.56
C LEU A 12 0.20 -9.42 0.31
N GLU A 13 -0.51 -10.18 -0.52
CA GLU A 13 -1.26 -9.64 -1.66
C GLU A 13 -2.34 -8.65 -1.20
N ARG A 14 -3.10 -8.99 -0.16
CA ARG A 14 -4.09 -8.05 0.43
C ARG A 14 -3.43 -6.82 1.05
N ILE A 15 -2.26 -6.95 1.67
CA ILE A 15 -1.54 -5.78 2.20
C ILE A 15 -1.00 -4.90 1.06
N TYR A 16 -0.56 -5.49 -0.06
CA TYR A 16 -0.19 -4.74 -1.26
C TYR A 16 -1.37 -3.96 -1.84
N GLU A 17 -2.53 -4.60 -1.97
CA GLU A 17 -3.78 -3.94 -2.40
C GLU A 17 -4.15 -2.78 -1.47
N ASN A 18 -3.97 -2.96 -0.15
CA ASN A 18 -4.19 -1.88 0.80
C ASN A 18 -3.23 -0.70 0.57
N GLN A 19 -1.96 -0.92 0.19
CA GLN A 19 -1.07 0.20 -0.16
C GLN A 19 -1.61 0.99 -1.35
N LEU A 20 -2.08 0.31 -2.40
CA LEU A 20 -2.66 0.97 -3.58
C LEU A 20 -3.93 1.75 -3.23
N ALA A 21 -4.80 1.17 -2.41
CA ALA A 21 -6.03 1.83 -1.97
C ALA A 21 -5.76 3.05 -1.09
N LEU A 22 -4.79 2.95 -0.18
CA LEU A 22 -4.38 4.06 0.68
C LEU A 22 -3.72 5.19 -0.12
N GLU A 23 -2.85 4.86 -1.08
CA GLU A 23 -2.24 5.84 -1.98
C GLU A 23 -3.33 6.63 -2.73
N ALA A 24 -4.28 5.91 -3.35
CA ALA A 24 -5.39 6.52 -4.08
C ALA A 24 -6.28 7.41 -3.18
N ALA A 25 -6.63 6.94 -1.98
CA ALA A 25 -7.44 7.69 -1.04
C ALA A 25 -6.74 8.96 -0.56
N ILE A 26 -5.43 8.90 -0.29
CA ILE A 26 -4.65 10.08 0.13
C ILE A 26 -4.51 11.06 -1.03
N MET A 27 -4.26 10.60 -2.26
CA MET A 27 -4.24 11.48 -3.44
C MET A 27 -5.58 12.19 -3.65
N GLU A 28 -6.71 11.49 -3.52
CA GLU A 28 -8.04 12.10 -3.64
C GLU A 28 -8.30 13.14 -2.55
N LEU A 29 -7.95 12.83 -1.29
CA LEU A 29 -8.05 13.79 -0.19
C LEU A 29 -7.12 15.00 -0.37
N THR A 30 -5.95 14.81 -0.98
CA THR A 30 -5.01 15.89 -1.30
C THR A 30 -5.65 16.86 -2.27
N LEU A 31 -6.22 16.36 -3.36
CA LEU A 31 -6.90 17.17 -4.38
C LEU A 31 -8.07 17.95 -3.77
N TRP A 32 -8.84 17.33 -2.88
CA TRP A 32 -9.92 18.01 -2.17
C TRP A 32 -9.41 19.10 -1.19
N ALA A 33 -8.27 18.87 -0.53
CA ALA A 33 -7.69 19.82 0.42
C ALA A 33 -6.97 20.99 -0.26
N GLU A 34 -6.41 20.80 -1.46
CA GLU A 34 -5.80 21.88 -2.25
C GLU A 34 -6.81 22.98 -2.63
N ASP A 35 -8.08 22.62 -2.81
CA ASP A 35 -9.18 23.57 -2.97
C ASP A 35 -9.44 24.44 -1.71
N SER A 36 -8.83 24.10 -0.56
CA SER A 36 -9.07 24.72 0.76
C SER A 36 -7.93 25.60 1.31
N ASP A 37 -6.95 26.00 0.49
CA ASP A 37 -5.85 26.94 0.81
C ASP A 37 -4.97 26.55 2.03
N THR A 38 -4.73 25.26 2.22
CA THR A 38 -3.93 24.72 3.34
C THR A 38 -2.49 24.40 2.94
N THR A 39 -1.59 25.38 3.11
CA THR A 39 -0.17 25.27 2.72
C THR A 39 0.64 24.25 3.53
N ASN A 40 0.21 23.90 4.75
CA ASN A 40 0.97 23.03 5.67
C ASN A 40 0.66 21.52 5.51
N ILE A 41 -0.28 21.16 4.63
CA ILE A 41 -0.72 19.78 4.44
C ILE A 41 0.19 19.02 3.44
N GLY A 42 0.83 19.73 2.50
CA GLY A 42 1.57 19.12 1.39
C GLY A 42 2.81 18.31 1.77
N GLU A 43 3.56 18.69 2.82
CA GLU A 43 4.76 17.94 3.23
C GLU A 43 4.42 16.61 3.91
N ASN A 44 3.43 16.61 4.80
CA ASN A 44 2.95 15.38 5.46
C ASN A 44 2.36 14.39 4.46
N ILE A 45 1.59 14.88 3.48
CA ILE A 45 1.04 14.06 2.41
C ILE A 45 2.16 13.44 1.56
N ARG A 46 3.15 14.23 1.15
CA ARG A 46 4.28 13.74 0.35
C ARG A 46 5.05 12.64 1.08
N GLY A 47 5.38 12.84 2.36
CA GLY A 47 6.07 11.83 3.17
C GLY A 47 5.24 10.55 3.38
N ALA A 48 3.92 10.68 3.53
CA ALA A 48 3.01 9.54 3.62
C ALA A 48 2.97 8.74 2.30
N LEU A 49 2.84 9.42 1.16
CA LEU A 49 2.82 8.80 -0.16
C LEU A 49 4.16 8.10 -0.46
N GLU A 50 5.30 8.73 -0.14
CA GLU A 50 6.63 8.11 -0.29
C GLU A 50 6.74 6.81 0.51
N THR A 51 6.32 6.83 1.78
CA THR A 51 6.33 5.64 2.65
C THR A 51 5.42 4.52 2.10
N ILE A 52 4.24 4.88 1.59
CA ILE A 52 3.30 3.91 1.00
C ILE A 52 3.87 3.27 -0.26
N SER A 53 4.45 4.07 -1.15
CA SER A 53 5.07 3.56 -2.38
C SER A 53 6.28 2.66 -2.09
N GLU A 54 7.13 2.99 -1.12
CA GLU A 54 8.23 2.14 -0.68
C GLU A 54 7.73 0.79 -0.13
N ASN A 55 6.71 0.82 0.74
CA ASN A 55 6.11 -0.39 1.28
C ASN A 55 5.48 -1.25 0.20
N ALA A 56 4.75 -0.66 -0.75
CA ALA A 56 4.18 -1.37 -1.90
C ALA A 56 5.27 -2.08 -2.71
N GLY A 57 6.40 -1.42 -2.95
CA GLY A 57 7.57 -1.99 -3.60
C GLY A 57 8.15 -3.18 -2.85
N HIS A 58 8.39 -3.05 -1.55
CA HIS A 58 8.91 -4.14 -0.71
C HIS A 58 7.97 -5.35 -0.68
N ILE A 59 6.67 -5.13 -0.51
CA ILE A 59 5.68 -6.22 -0.48
C ILE A 59 5.63 -6.94 -1.83
N LYS A 60 5.59 -6.19 -2.94
CA LYS A 60 5.56 -6.76 -4.29
C LYS A 60 6.80 -7.62 -4.56
N GLN A 61 7.98 -7.16 -4.14
CA GLN A 61 9.22 -7.93 -4.27
C GLN A 61 9.22 -9.18 -3.38
N GLY A 62 8.73 -9.09 -2.14
CA GLY A 62 8.57 -10.22 -1.22
C GLY A 62 7.63 -11.28 -1.78
N LEU A 63 6.48 -10.86 -2.31
CA LEU A 63 5.48 -11.74 -2.92
C LEU A 63 6.06 -12.49 -4.13
N ALA A 64 6.81 -11.79 -5.00
CA ALA A 64 7.48 -12.42 -6.15
C ALA A 64 8.56 -13.45 -5.75
N ARG A 65 9.20 -13.29 -4.57
CA ARG A 65 10.13 -14.29 -4.02
C ARG A 65 9.39 -15.51 -3.48
N LEU A 66 8.31 -15.28 -2.72
CA LEU A 66 7.51 -16.37 -2.16
C LEU A 66 6.87 -17.25 -3.24
N ARG A 67 6.30 -16.63 -4.28
CA ARG A 67 5.67 -17.37 -5.40
C ARG A 67 6.67 -18.22 -6.18
N ARG A 68 7.88 -17.73 -6.41
CA ARG A 68 8.95 -18.52 -7.05
C ARG A 68 9.37 -19.74 -6.21
N ASN A 69 9.42 -19.59 -4.89
CA ASN A 69 9.78 -20.68 -3.98
C ASN A 69 8.68 -21.75 -3.86
N THR A 70 7.42 -21.41 -4.14
CA THR A 70 6.31 -22.39 -4.19
C THR A 70 6.21 -23.15 -5.51
N GLU A 71 6.88 -22.68 -6.57
CA GLU A 71 6.90 -23.30 -7.91
C GLU A 71 8.15 -24.17 -8.16
N SER A 72 9.11 -24.18 -7.23
CA SER A 72 10.37 -24.97 -7.29
C SER A 72 10.28 -26.25 -6.47
#